data_AF-F6D1U7-F1
#
_entry.id   AF-F6D1U7-F1
#
_cell.length_a   1.000
_cell.length_b   1.000
_cell.length_c   1.000
_cell.angle_alpha   90.00
_cell.angle_beta   90.00
_cell.angle_gamma   90.00
#
_symmetry.space_group_name_H-M   'P 1'
#
loop_
_entity.id
_entity.type
_entity.pdbx_description
1 polymer ?
#
loop_
_entity_poly.entity_id
_entity_poly.type
_entity_poly.pdbx_seq_one_letter_code
_entity_poly.pdbx_strand_id
1 'polypeptide(L)' 'MIEKIEISMINGAVHNFKKGEFGVENIEINEMRGVIEINYGYKEGGIKHVILPVQNVEKCEYIEKKS' A
#
# COMPACT_ATOMS: atom_id res chain seq x y z
N MET A 1 -12.78 -0.11 2.69
CA MET A 1 -11.39 0.01 3.19
C MET A 1 -10.55 -1.14 2.64
N ILE A 2 -9.35 -0.84 2.12
CA ILE A 2 -8.49 -1.85 1.48
C ILE A 2 -7.86 -2.74 2.56
N GLU A 3 -8.09 -4.06 2.44
CA GLU A 3 -7.54 -5.08 3.35
C GLU A 3 -6.24 -5.67 2.83
N LYS A 4 -6.14 -5.84 1.51
CA LYS A 4 -4.95 -6.37 0.84
C LYS A 4 -4.76 -5.64 -0.50
N ILE A 5 -3.52 -5.38 -0.87
CA ILE A 5 -3.13 -4.85 -2.18
C ILE A 5 -1.88 -5.60 -2.68
N GLU A 6 -1.88 -5.92 -3.97
CA GLU A 6 -0.72 -6.39 -4.71
C GLU A 6 -0.41 -5.37 -5.81
N ILE A 7 0.86 -4.95 -5.88
CA ILE A 7 1.34 -3.89 -6.77
C ILE A 7 2.47 -4.46 -7.60
N SER A 8 2.23 -4.61 -8.90
CA SER A 8 3.25 -4.93 -9.90
C SER A 8 3.82 -3.63 -10.45
N MET A 9 5.12 -3.45 -10.30
CA MET A 9 5.85 -2.27 -10.76
C MET A 9 6.36 -2.48 -12.19
N ILE A 10 6.51 -1.40 -12.95
CA ILE A 10 7.01 -1.43 -14.35
C ILE A 10 8.42 -2.05 -14.50
N ASN A 11 9.18 -2.12 -13.40
CA ASN A 11 10.51 -2.74 -13.37
C ASN A 11 10.48 -4.24 -13.04
N GLY A 12 9.29 -4.85 -12.97
CA GLY A 12 9.08 -6.25 -12.62
C GLY A 12 9.06 -6.55 -11.13
N ALA A 13 9.25 -5.56 -10.24
CA ALA A 13 9.10 -5.77 -8.81
C ALA A 13 7.63 -5.96 -8.41
N VAL A 14 7.36 -6.83 -7.44
CA VAL A 14 6.01 -7.05 -6.90
C VAL A 14 6.00 -6.75 -5.41
N HIS A 15 5.10 -5.87 -4.98
CA HIS A 15 4.88 -5.54 -3.58
C HIS A 15 3.52 -6.05 -3.12
N ASN A 16 3.50 -6.76 -1.99
CA ASN A 16 2.29 -7.29 -1.38
C ASN A 16 2.12 -6.65 0.01
N PHE A 17 0.99 -6.00 0.25
CA PHE A 17 0.65 -5.45 1.56
C PHE A 17 -0.72 -5.95 1.99
N LYS A 18 -0.82 -6.32 3.27
CA LYS A 18 -2.07 -6.74 3.90
C LYS A 18 -2.19 -6.07 5.26
N LYS A 19 -3.33 -5.46 5.52
CA LYS A 19 -3.64 -4.84 6.80
C LYS A 19 -3.57 -5.90 7.91
N GLY A 20 -2.91 -5.55 9.01
CA GLY A 20 -2.64 -6.45 10.14
C GLY A 20 -1.40 -7.33 9.97
N GLU A 21 -0.80 -7.43 8.78
CA GLU A 21 0.46 -8.15 8.60
C GLU A 21 1.66 -7.20 8.66
N PHE A 22 2.76 -7.67 9.28
CA PHE A 22 4.04 -6.96 9.40
C PHE A 22 3.95 -5.52 9.98
N GLY A 23 2.84 -5.21 10.65
CA GLY A 23 2.55 -3.90 11.23
C GLY A 23 1.92 -2.90 10.25
N VAL A 24 1.39 -3.34 9.11
CA VAL A 24 0.59 -2.49 8.20
C VAL A 24 -0.75 -2.18 8.85
N GLU A 25 -1.04 -0.90 9.04
CA GLU A 25 -2.29 -0.43 9.67
C GLU A 25 -3.28 0.14 8.66
N ASN A 26 -2.79 0.84 7.64
CA ASN A 26 -3.63 1.43 6.61
C ASN A 26 -3.02 1.30 5.22
N ILE A 27 -3.88 1.09 4.24
CA ILE A 27 -3.56 1.01 2.81
C ILE A 27 -4.53 1.97 2.11
N GLU A 28 -3.99 2.97 1.42
CA GLU A 28 -4.77 4.00 0.75
C GLU A 28 -4.25 4.23 -0.67
N ILE A 29 -5.17 4.37 -1.63
CA ILE A 29 -4.86 4.79 -2.99
C ILE A 29 -5.37 6.23 -3.13
N ASN A 30 -4.45 7.18 -3.23
CA ASN A 30 -4.79 8.58 -3.42
C ASN A 30 -4.75 8.92 -4.91
N GLU A 31 -5.90 8.82 -5.57
CA GLU A 31 -6.02 9.05 -7.02
C GLU A 31 -5.68 10.50 -7.41
N MET A 32 -6.03 11.46 -6.56
CA MET A 32 -5.75 12.88 -6.82
C MET A 32 -4.25 13.19 -6.81
N ARG A 33 -3.51 12.58 -5.88
CA ARG A 33 -2.04 12.75 -5.77
C ARG A 33 -1.27 11.77 -6.64
N GLY A 34 -1.93 10.76 -7.19
CA GLY A 34 -1.29 9.70 -7.99
C GLY A 34 -0.30 8.87 -7.18
N VAL A 35 -0.63 8.53 -5.93
CA VAL A 35 0.22 7.72 -5.05
C VAL A 35 -0.57 6.65 -4.31
N ILE A 36 0.10 5.53 -4.00
CA ILE A 36 -0.38 4.50 -3.08
C ILE A 36 0.40 4.66 -1.78
N GLU A 37 -0.30 4.82 -0.67
CA GLU A 37 0.27 5.06 0.66
C GLU A 37 0.02 3.85 1.57
N ILE A 38 1.10 3.29 2.10
CA ILE A 38 1.07 2.21 3.09
C ILE A 38 1.60 2.76 4.42
N ASN A 39 0.73 2.78 5.42
CA ASN A 39 1.04 3.28 6.75
C ASN A 39 1.24 2.11 7.70
N TYR A 40 2.36 2.12 8.42
CA TYR A 40 2.66 1.15 9.45
C TYR A 40 2.37 1.74 10.83
N GLY A 41 2.01 0.88 11.77
CA GLY A 41 1.85 1.27 13.17
C GLY A 41 3.15 1.73 13.81
N TYR A 42 3.02 2.46 14.92
CA TYR A 42 4.15 2.94 15.70
C TYR A 42 5.02 1.77 16.18
N LYS A 43 6.33 1.84 15.91
CA LYS A 43 7.34 0.94 16.49
C LYS A 43 8.36 1.76 17.28
N GLU A 44 9.25 1.10 18.02
CA GLU A 44 10.25 1.74 18.90
C GLU A 44 11.12 2.81 18.20
N GLY A 45 11.19 2.82 16.86
CA GLY A 45 11.90 3.82 16.05
C GLY A 45 11.02 4.85 15.32
N GLY A 46 9.72 4.90 15.59
CA GLY A 46 8.77 5.83 14.96
C GLY A 46 7.76 5.17 14.01
N ILE A 47 7.11 6.01 13.18
CA ILE A 47 6.10 5.59 12.22
C ILE A 47 6.76 5.45 10.85
N LYS A 48 6.59 4.29 10.22
CA LYS A 48 7.06 4.04 8.86
C LYS A 48 5.93 4.31 7.87
N HIS A 49 6.21 5.09 6.85
CA HIS A 49 5.32 5.30 5.70
C HIS A 49 6.02 4.82 4.43
N VAL A 50 5.30 4.13 3.56
CA VAL A 50 5.75 3.78 2.22
C VAL A 50 4.82 4.45 1.22
N ILE A 51 5.42 5.18 0.28
CA ILE A 51 4.68 5.92 -0.76
C ILE A 51 5.16 5.39 -2.10
N LEU A 52 4.23 4.88 -2.90
CA LEU A 52 4.49 4.32 -4.22
C LEU A 52 3.82 5.21 -5.28
N PRO A 53 4.59 5.86 -6.17
CA PRO A 53 4.03 6.65 -7.26
C PRO A 53 3.33 5.74 -8.27
N VAL A 54 2.09 6.07 -8.63
CA VAL A 54 1.26 5.25 -9.53
C VAL A 54 1.85 5.22 -10.94
N GLN A 55 2.68 6.21 -11.32
CA GLN A 55 3.39 6.24 -12.60
C GLN A 55 4.36 5.06 -12.77
N ASN A 56 4.83 4.46 -11.67
CA ASN A 56 5.73 3.31 -11.70
C ASN A 56 4.98 1.98 -11.51
N VAL A 57 3.65 2.00 -11.45
CA VAL A 57 2.81 0.83 -11.26
C VAL A 57 2.30 0.37 -12.61
N GLU A 58 2.59 -0.89 -12.95
CA GLU A 58 2.06 -1.56 -14.14
C GLU A 58 0.65 -2.09 -13.87
N LYS A 59 0.45 -2.74 -12.71
CA LYS A 59 -0.82 -3.33 -12.30
C LYS A 59 -0.98 -3.20 -10.79
N CYS A 60 -2.20 -2.94 -10.35
CA CYS A 60 -2.56 -2.92 -8.94
C CYS A 60 -3.87 -3.68 -8.72
N GLU A 61 -3.86 -4.68 -7.86
CA GLU A 61 -5.04 -5.48 -7.50
C GLU A 61 -5.26 -5.40 -6.00
N TYR A 62 -6.49 -5.08 -5.57
CA TYR A 62 -6.79 -4.94 -4.14
C TYR A 62 -8.13 -5.56 -3.76
N ILE A 63 -8.20 -6.02 -2.51
CA ILE A 63 -9.42 -6.51 -1.88
C ILE A 63 -9.90 -5.44 -0.93
N GLU A 64 -11.12 -4.98 -1.17
CA GLU A 64 -11.78 -4.02 -0.31
C GLU A 64 -12.87 -4.69 0.51
N LYS A 65 -12.85 -4.48 1.84
CA LYS A 65 -13.95 -4.94 2.70
C LYS A 65 -15.00 -3.83 2.74
N LYS A 66 -16.22 -4.16 2.33
CA LYS A 66 -17.40 -3.32 2.58
C LYS A 66 -17.63 -3.29 4.08
N SER A 67 -17.57 -2.09 4.64
CA SER A 67 -18.08 -1.78 5.98
C SER A 67 -19.60 -1.84 5.99
#